data_AF-A0A1M6WV71-F1
#
_entry.id   AF-A0A1M6WV71-F1
#
_cell.length_a   1.000
_cell.length_b   1.000
_cell.length_c   1.000
_cell.angle_alpha   90.00
_cell.angle_beta   90.00
_cell.angle_gamma   90.00
#
_symmetry.space_group_name_H-M   'P 1'
#
loop_
_entity.id
_entity.type
_entity.pdbx_description
1 polymer ?
#
loop_
_entity_poly.entity_id
_entity_poly.type
_entity_poly.pdbx_seq_one_letter_code
_entity_poly.pdbx_strand_id
1 'polypeptide(L)'
;MIAEGKIPQFEDMEHDYYYVLLGLSYGELASIDQTDWMIIDKMGNVYFYSELGGGLGVSTPVQGSVGFGDFYSDDKENSGEYRDAIKGESAGFNIDMGVQFGVSKGANSPVARDVGITSGVGCSVSERNTIYLFNVFDD
;
A
#
# COMPACT_ATOMS: atom_id res chain seq x y z
N MET A 1 9.70 -18.26 1.93
CA MET A 1 9.71 -18.84 0.58
C MET A 1 8.76 -18.01 -0.26
N ILE A 2 9.26 -17.26 -1.24
CA ILE A 2 8.41 -16.70 -2.30
C ILE A 2 8.03 -17.90 -3.16
N ALA A 3 6.85 -18.47 -2.94
CA ALA A 3 6.39 -19.63 -3.67
C ALA A 3 6.08 -19.21 -5.12
N GLU A 4 6.96 -19.62 -6.03
CA GLU A 4 6.70 -19.81 -7.46
C GLU A 4 6.15 -18.63 -8.30
N GLY A 5 6.30 -17.35 -7.94
CA GLY A 5 5.98 -16.25 -8.88
C GLY A 5 4.58 -16.32 -9.51
N LYS A 6 3.65 -17.03 -8.87
CA LYS A 6 2.26 -17.12 -9.24
C LYS A 6 1.55 -15.99 -8.52
N ILE A 7 0.76 -15.22 -9.26
CA ILE A 7 -0.20 -14.28 -8.65
C ILE A 7 -1.00 -15.10 -7.61
N PRO A 8 -1.16 -14.60 -6.36
CA PRO A 8 -1.94 -15.30 -5.34
C PRO A 8 -3.31 -15.68 -5.92
N GLN A 9 -3.80 -16.88 -5.59
CA GLN A 9 -5.21 -17.15 -5.87
C GLN A 9 -6.02 -16.19 -4.99
N PHE A 10 -6.79 -15.31 -5.64
CA PHE A 10 -7.49 -14.20 -4.98
C PHE A 10 -8.37 -14.67 -3.82
N GLU A 11 -9.06 -15.80 -4.01
CA GLU A 11 -9.92 -16.42 -3.00
C GLU A 11 -9.16 -16.93 -1.77
N ASP A 12 -7.88 -17.26 -1.93
CA ASP A 12 -7.00 -17.76 -0.85
C ASP A 12 -6.23 -16.63 -0.14
N MET A 13 -6.47 -15.37 -0.50
CA MET A 13 -5.81 -14.24 0.15
C MET A 13 -6.32 -14.07 1.59
N GLU A 14 -5.39 -14.25 2.55
CA GLU A 14 -5.63 -14.03 3.97
C GLU A 14 -5.95 -12.56 4.28
N HIS A 15 -5.26 -11.64 3.62
CA HIS A 15 -5.40 -10.18 3.78
C HIS A 15 -6.28 -9.57 2.70
N ASP A 16 -6.82 -8.38 2.97
CA ASP A 16 -7.70 -7.67 2.03
C ASP A 16 -6.99 -7.31 0.72
N TYR A 17 -5.71 -6.92 0.79
CA TYR A 17 -4.89 -6.61 -0.38
C TYR A 17 -3.41 -6.90 -0.17
N TYR A 18 -2.71 -7.11 -1.28
CA TYR A 18 -1.25 -7.09 -1.35
C TYR A 18 -0.78 -5.90 -2.16
N TYR A 19 0.40 -5.40 -1.81
CA TYR A 19 1.04 -4.33 -2.54
C TYR A 19 2.49 -4.68 -2.84
N VAL A 20 2.95 -4.15 -3.96
CA VAL A 20 4.37 -3.96 -4.27
C VAL A 20 4.50 -2.47 -4.50
N LEU A 21 5.60 -1.85 -4.08
CA LEU A 21 5.82 -0.41 -4.16
C LEU A 21 7.28 -0.15 -4.50
N LEU A 22 7.53 0.86 -5.32
CA LEU A 22 8.86 1.37 -5.61
C LEU A 22 8.90 2.85 -5.27
N GLY A 23 9.83 3.22 -4.39
CA GLY A 23 9.98 4.56 -3.87
C GLY A 23 11.34 5.16 -4.18
N LEU A 24 11.35 6.49 -4.29
CA LEU A 24 12.54 7.32 -4.35
C LEU A 24 12.54 8.26 -3.15
N SER A 25 13.72 8.41 -2.55
CA SER A 25 13.89 9.27 -1.38
C SER A 25 15.00 10.28 -1.62
N TYR A 26 14.71 11.53 -1.31
CA TYR A 26 15.62 12.66 -1.52
C TYR A 26 15.90 13.37 -0.20
N GLY A 27 17.11 13.17 0.33
CA GLY A 27 17.59 13.77 1.58
C GLY A 27 18.24 12.74 2.51
N GLU A 28 19.20 13.14 3.35
CA GLU A 28 19.97 12.22 4.20
C GLU A 28 19.36 11.98 5.59
N LEU A 29 18.58 12.94 6.10
CA LEU A 29 18.00 12.90 7.45
C LEU A 29 16.53 13.33 7.48
N ALA A 30 16.20 14.35 6.68
CA ALA A 30 14.83 14.70 6.32
C ALA A 30 14.68 14.42 4.83
N SER A 31 13.75 13.53 4.47
CA SER A 31 13.52 13.09 3.11
C SER A 31 12.20 13.62 2.57
N ILE A 32 12.18 13.86 1.26
CA ILE A 32 10.96 13.80 0.47
C ILE A 32 10.91 12.43 -0.16
N ASP A 33 9.82 11.72 0.07
CA ASP A 33 9.61 10.34 -0.35
C ASP A 33 8.47 10.30 -1.36
N GLN A 34 8.73 9.73 -2.53
CA GLN A 34 7.70 9.44 -3.52
C GLN A 34 7.69 7.94 -3.78
N THR A 35 6.52 7.32 -3.66
CA THR A 35 6.34 5.87 -3.83
C THR A 35 5.18 5.60 -4.77
N ASP A 36 5.44 4.90 -5.88
CA ASP A 36 4.43 4.63 -6.91
C ASP A 36 4.49 3.16 -7.32
N TRP A 37 3.35 2.47 -7.34
CA TRP A 37 3.21 1.15 -7.99
C TRP A 37 1.75 0.64 -7.99
N MET A 38 1.55 -0.66 -7.75
CA MET A 38 0.31 -1.39 -7.89
C MET A 38 -0.13 -2.06 -6.59
N ILE A 39 -1.43 -1.98 -6.33
CA ILE A 39 -2.14 -2.73 -5.30
C ILE A 39 -3.09 -3.70 -5.99
N ILE A 40 -3.22 -4.89 -5.40
CA ILE A 40 -4.19 -5.89 -5.83
C ILE A 40 -4.97 -6.41 -4.62
N ASP A 41 -6.29 -6.38 -4.71
CA ASP A 41 -7.16 -6.85 -3.62
C ASP A 41 -7.64 -8.29 -3.82
N LYS A 42 -8.21 -8.87 -2.76
CA LYS A 42 -8.72 -10.25 -2.78
C LYS A 42 -9.97 -10.47 -3.64
N MET A 43 -10.60 -9.40 -4.11
CA MET A 43 -11.71 -9.44 -5.06
C MET A 43 -11.25 -9.28 -6.51
N GLY A 44 -9.93 -9.27 -6.75
CA GLY A 44 -9.35 -9.19 -8.08
C GLY A 44 -9.26 -7.78 -8.65
N ASN A 45 -9.58 -6.73 -7.88
CA ASN A 45 -9.41 -5.37 -8.36
C ASN A 45 -7.92 -4.98 -8.32
N VAL A 46 -7.52 -4.22 -9.34
CA VAL A 46 -6.17 -3.71 -9.53
C VAL A 46 -6.20 -2.20 -9.49
N TYR A 47 -5.26 -1.63 -8.73
CA TYR A 47 -5.16 -0.20 -8.52
C TYR A 47 -3.75 0.30 -8.80
N PHE A 48 -3.65 1.52 -9.31
CA PHE A 48 -2.42 2.31 -9.24
C PHE A 48 -2.42 3.07 -7.91
N TYR A 49 -1.31 2.98 -7.20
CA TYR A 49 -1.09 3.66 -5.93
C TYR A 49 0.07 4.64 -6.08
N SER A 50 -0.14 5.86 -5.63
CA SER A 50 0.88 6.90 -5.54
C SER A 50 0.87 7.51 -4.15
N GLU A 51 2.05 7.65 -3.56
CA GLU A 51 2.25 8.25 -2.26
C GLU A 51 3.35 9.31 -2.36
N LEU A 52 3.06 10.50 -1.83
CA LEU A 52 4.03 11.55 -1.64
C LEU A 52 4.07 11.90 -0.16
N GLY A 53 5.24 11.82 0.44
CA GLY A 53 5.42 12.04 1.86
C GLY A 53 6.73 12.71 2.21
N GLY A 54 6.84 13.06 3.48
CA GLY A 54 8.06 13.53 4.09
C GLY A 54 8.40 12.66 5.28
N GLY A 55 9.67 12.31 5.41
CA GLY A 55 10.15 11.42 6.47
C GLY A 55 11.33 12.00 7.25
N LEU A 56 11.52 11.46 8.45
CA LEU A 56 12.75 11.58 9.22
C LEU A 56 13.37 10.19 9.35
N GLY A 57 14.63 10.06 8.93
CA GLY A 57 15.31 8.77 8.95
C GLY A 57 16.43 8.68 7.93
N VAL A 58 17.06 7.50 7.88
CA VAL A 58 18.05 7.15 6.87
C VAL A 58 17.37 6.21 5.87
N SER A 59 17.05 6.73 4.71
CA SER A 59 16.49 5.95 3.62
C SER A 59 17.57 5.67 2.57
N THR A 60 17.40 4.57 1.84
CA THR A 60 18.14 4.37 0.59
C THR A 60 17.52 5.27 -0.48
N PRO A 61 18.31 5.85 -1.41
CA PRO A 61 17.76 6.72 -2.47
C PRO A 61 16.68 6.04 -3.32
N VAL A 62 16.77 4.72 -3.45
CA VAL A 62 15.74 3.86 -4.03
C VAL A 62 15.27 2.88 -2.95
N GLN A 63 13.96 2.76 -2.79
CA GLN A 63 13.32 1.86 -1.85
C GLN A 63 12.36 0.95 -2.59
N GLY A 64 12.31 -0.32 -2.20
CA GLY A 64 11.26 -1.23 -2.65
C GLY A 64 10.54 -1.75 -1.41
N SER A 65 9.23 -1.80 -1.46
CA SER A 65 8.45 -2.48 -0.42
C SER A 65 7.45 -3.44 -1.01
N VAL A 66 7.23 -4.54 -0.29
CA VAL A 66 6.19 -5.51 -0.58
C VAL A 66 5.50 -5.84 0.74
N GLY A 67 4.19 -6.01 0.69
CA GLY A 67 3.43 -6.21 1.90
C GLY A 67 1.97 -6.49 1.62
N PHE A 68 1.21 -6.44 2.69
CA PHE A 68 -0.22 -6.62 2.69
C PHE A 68 -0.86 -5.60 3.62
N GLY A 69 -2.17 -5.40 3.44
CA GLY A 69 -2.92 -4.61 4.39
C GLY A 69 -4.36 -5.05 4.52
N ASP A 70 -4.96 -4.56 5.60
CA ASP A 70 -6.34 -4.83 5.99
C ASP A 70 -7.06 -3.53 6.32
N PHE A 71 -8.30 -3.41 5.86
CA PHE A 71 -9.22 -2.33 6.19
C PHE A 71 -10.01 -2.67 7.45
N TYR A 72 -10.20 -1.72 8.35
CA TYR A 72 -11.18 -1.85 9.44
C TYR A 72 -12.53 -1.30 8.95
N SER A 73 -13.29 -2.14 8.25
CA SER A 73 -14.67 -1.89 7.79
C SER A 73 -15.54 -3.12 8.01
N ASP A 74 -16.82 -2.91 8.33
CA ASP A 74 -17.82 -3.97 8.49
C ASP A 74 -18.42 -4.42 7.14
N ASP A 75 -18.40 -3.58 6.10
CA ASP A 75 -18.99 -3.85 4.79
C ASP A 75 -17.88 -4.17 3.76
N LYS A 76 -17.63 -5.46 3.51
CA LYS A 76 -16.61 -5.98 2.58
C LYS A 76 -17.10 -7.21 1.81
N GLU A 77 -18.28 -7.13 1.23
CA GLU A 77 -18.96 -8.31 0.65
C GLU A 77 -18.69 -8.49 -0.85
N ASN A 78 -18.30 -7.43 -1.57
CA ASN A 78 -18.11 -7.49 -3.02
C ASN A 78 -16.98 -6.59 -3.56
N SER A 79 -16.62 -6.77 -4.83
CA SER A 79 -15.54 -6.02 -5.50
C SER A 79 -15.77 -4.50 -5.53
N GLY A 80 -17.02 -4.05 -5.60
CA GLY A 80 -17.36 -2.62 -5.58
C GLY A 80 -17.07 -1.96 -4.24
N GLU A 81 -17.38 -2.64 -3.14
CA GLU A 81 -17.10 -2.17 -1.78
C GLU A 81 -15.60 -2.11 -1.49
N TYR A 82 -14.83 -3.12 -1.92
CA TYR A 82 -13.36 -3.07 -1.84
C TYR A 82 -12.79 -1.89 -2.62
N ARG A 83 -13.29 -1.68 -3.85
CA ARG A 83 -12.89 -0.54 -4.66
C ARG A 83 -13.19 0.80 -4.00
N ASP A 84 -14.34 0.94 -3.38
CA ASP A 84 -14.72 2.19 -2.73
C ASP A 84 -13.96 2.41 -1.40
N ALA A 85 -13.56 1.34 -0.72
CA ALA A 85 -12.69 1.40 0.45
C ALA A 85 -11.23 1.77 0.11
N ILE A 86 -10.70 1.29 -1.02
CA ILE A 86 -9.31 1.48 -1.44
C ILE A 86 -9.08 2.79 -2.17
N LYS A 87 -9.99 3.16 -3.08
CA LYS A 87 -9.76 4.28 -4.00
C LYS A 87 -9.81 5.63 -3.30
N GLY A 88 -9.12 6.59 -3.90
CA GLY A 88 -9.16 8.00 -3.50
C GLY A 88 -7.99 8.41 -2.63
N GLU A 89 -8.16 9.59 -2.02
CA GLU A 89 -7.12 10.25 -1.25
C GLU A 89 -7.14 9.78 0.22
N SER A 90 -5.96 9.50 0.76
CA SER A 90 -5.75 9.17 2.16
C SER A 90 -4.47 9.77 2.71
N ALA A 91 -4.40 9.91 4.03
CA ALA A 91 -3.16 10.29 4.71
C ALA A 91 -2.64 9.09 5.51
N GLY A 92 -1.32 8.90 5.48
CA GLY A 92 -0.63 7.77 6.09
C GLY A 92 0.44 8.21 7.09
N PHE A 93 0.70 7.35 8.05
CA PHE A 93 1.88 7.39 8.90
C PHE A 93 2.57 6.02 8.85
N ASN A 94 3.87 6.01 8.58
CA ASN A 94 4.67 4.80 8.50
C ASN A 94 5.85 4.86 9.48
N ILE A 95 6.21 3.69 10.02
CA ILE A 95 7.47 3.46 10.73
C ILE A 95 8.20 2.30 10.04
N ASP A 96 9.45 2.54 9.67
CA ASP A 96 10.29 1.63 8.92
C ASP A 96 11.54 1.27 9.74
N MET A 97 11.81 -0.03 9.91
CA MET A 97 13.05 -0.55 10.49
C MET A 97 13.49 -1.83 9.77
N GLY A 98 13.46 -1.82 8.44
CA GLY A 98 13.54 -3.03 7.59
C GLY A 98 12.21 -3.78 7.47
N VAL A 99 11.35 -3.67 8.48
CA VAL A 99 9.91 -3.97 8.41
C VAL A 99 9.17 -2.64 8.48
N GLN A 100 8.15 -2.49 7.63
CA GLN A 100 7.28 -1.32 7.56
C GLN A 100 5.97 -1.63 8.27
N PHE A 101 5.55 -0.71 9.13
CA PHE A 101 4.21 -0.67 9.69
C PHE A 101 3.56 0.65 9.32
N GLY A 102 2.45 0.57 8.60
CA GLY A 102 1.69 1.72 8.13
C GLY A 102 0.28 1.74 8.71
N VAL A 103 -0.21 2.93 9.01
CA VAL A 103 -1.64 3.17 9.20
C VAL A 103 -2.05 4.32 8.30
N SER A 104 -3.17 4.16 7.60
CA SER A 104 -3.73 5.25 6.80
C SER A 104 -5.23 5.35 6.91
N LYS A 105 -5.75 6.53 6.58
CA LYS A 105 -7.18 6.79 6.58
C LYS A 105 -7.54 7.67 5.39
N GLY A 106 -8.50 7.21 4.58
CA GLY A 106 -9.10 8.01 3.51
C GLY A 106 -10.18 8.95 4.03
N ALA A 107 -10.48 10.00 3.26
CA ALA A 107 -11.48 11.01 3.64
C ALA A 107 -12.88 10.39 3.89
N ASN A 108 -13.23 9.35 3.14
CA ASN A 108 -14.47 8.57 3.29
C ASN A 108 -14.21 7.06 3.31
N SER A 109 -12.99 6.65 3.64
CA SER A 109 -12.55 5.26 3.56
C SER A 109 -12.21 4.70 4.93
N PRO A 110 -12.26 3.36 5.10
CA PRO A 110 -11.86 2.69 6.32
C PRO A 110 -10.41 3.02 6.72
N VAL A 111 -10.08 2.80 8.00
CA VAL A 111 -8.68 2.83 8.42
C VAL A 111 -7.99 1.59 7.87
N ALA A 112 -6.93 1.78 7.09
CA ALA A 112 -6.10 0.70 6.57
C ALA A 112 -4.86 0.52 7.46
N ARG A 113 -4.41 -0.72 7.60
CA ARG A 113 -3.14 -1.06 8.23
C ARG A 113 -2.30 -1.85 7.27
N ASP A 114 -1.05 -1.43 7.12
CA ASP A 114 -0.07 -2.02 6.21
C ASP A 114 1.04 -2.68 7.02
N VAL A 115 1.44 -3.89 6.62
CA VAL A 115 2.66 -4.54 7.08
C VAL A 115 3.45 -5.02 5.88
N GLY A 116 4.73 -4.65 5.84
CA GLY A 116 5.59 -5.00 4.72
C GLY A 116 7.07 -5.06 5.10
N ILE A 117 7.88 -5.41 4.11
CA ILE A 117 9.35 -5.34 4.21
C ILE A 117 9.78 -4.16 3.34
N THR A 118 10.68 -3.33 3.85
CA THR A 118 11.25 -2.18 3.15
C THR A 118 12.76 -2.13 3.34
N SER A 119 13.47 -1.47 2.43
CA SER A 119 14.92 -1.25 2.56
C SER A 119 15.30 -0.03 3.41
N GLY A 120 14.32 0.76 3.88
CA GLY A 120 14.53 2.00 4.65
C GLY A 120 14.43 1.85 6.18
N VAL A 121 14.93 2.86 6.90
CA VAL A 121 14.73 3.03 8.35
C VAL A 121 14.32 4.48 8.66
N GLY A 122 13.15 4.68 9.26
CA GLY A 122 12.65 6.01 9.58
C GLY A 122 11.19 6.05 10.01
N CYS A 123 10.64 7.25 10.06
CA CYS A 123 9.20 7.47 10.12
C CYS A 123 8.78 8.49 9.05
N SER A 124 7.59 8.32 8.49
CA SER A 124 7.08 9.22 7.45
C SER A 124 5.61 9.55 7.64
N VAL A 125 5.23 10.74 7.17
CA VAL A 125 3.84 11.16 6.99
C VAL A 125 3.64 11.39 5.50
N SER A 126 2.55 10.88 4.96
CA SER A 126 2.32 10.89 3.53
C SER A 126 0.87 11.20 3.16
N GLU A 127 0.71 11.79 1.98
CA GLU A 127 -0.54 11.82 1.24
C GLU A 127 -0.49 10.73 0.17
N ARG A 128 -1.58 9.99 0.06
CA ARG A 128 -1.73 8.82 -0.79
C ARG A 128 -2.91 9.03 -1.72
N ASN A 129 -2.77 8.64 -2.98
CA ASN A 129 -3.84 8.64 -3.96
C ASN A 129 -3.87 7.28 -4.64
N THR A 130 -5.03 6.62 -4.56
CA THR A 130 -5.23 5.30 -5.16
C THR A 130 -6.29 5.37 -6.26
N ILE A 131 -5.93 4.94 -7.46
CA ILE A 131 -6.77 4.98 -8.65
C ILE A 131 -7.11 3.55 -9.07
N TYR A 132 -8.40 3.24 -9.16
CA TYR A 132 -8.86 1.97 -9.73
C TYR A 132 -8.51 1.88 -11.22
N LEU A 133 -7.95 0.75 -11.64
CA LEU A 133 -7.60 0.50 -13.03
C LEU A 133 -8.61 -0.45 -13.69
N PHE A 134 -8.72 -1.67 -13.19
CA PHE A 134 -9.59 -2.73 -13.73
C PHE A 134 -9.76 -3.87 -12.70
N ASN A 135 -10.65 -4.82 -12.98
CA ASN A 135 -10.78 -6.07 -12.23
C ASN A 135 -10.32 -7.24 -13.12
N VAL A 136 -9.57 -8.18 -12.56
CA VAL A 136 -9.02 -9.32 -13.33
C VAL A 136 -10.06 -10.34 -13.77
N PHE A 137 -11.26 -10.29 -13.20
CA PHE A 137 -12.39 -11.16 -13.53
C PHE A 137 -13.40 -10.49 -14.47
N ASP A 138 -13.23 -9.20 -14.75
CA ASP A 138 -14.04 -8.50 -15.75
C ASP A 138 -13.44 -8.76 -17.15
N ASP A 139 -14.25 -9.32 -18.05
CA ASP A 139 -13.92 -9.61 -19.46
C ASP A 139 -13.76 -8.35 -20.33
#